data_AF-A0A1L9QTT2-F1
#
_entry.id   AF-A0A1L9QTT2-F1
#
_cell.length_a   1.000
_cell.length_b   1.000
_cell.length_c   1.000
_cell.angle_alpha   90.00
_cell.angle_beta   90.00
_cell.angle_gamma   90.00
#
_symmetry.space_group_name_H-M   'P 1'
#
loop_
_entity.id
_entity.type
_entity.pdbx_description
1 polymer ?
#
loop_
_entity_poly.entity_id
_entity_poly.type
_entity_poly.pdbx_seq_one_letter_code
_entity_poly.pdbx_strand_id
1 'polypeptide(L)'
;MSLPCHTLPPNSHPESWILWSLEAVSFQEIDFDSSEADIIVVAEYIIGAGPREGEPFPATTVYFNQGSRFSTDPKLNKLLTERGVSTIAEAEEILRSELMFLP
;
A
#
# COMPACT_ATOMS: atom_id res chain seq x y z
N MET A 1 24.98 16.47 -7.35
CA MET A 1 24.25 15.26 -7.81
C MET A 1 22.83 15.39 -7.33
N SER A 2 21.84 15.44 -8.22
CA SER A 2 20.43 15.32 -7.80
C SER A 2 20.16 13.85 -7.53
N LEU A 3 19.56 13.55 -6.38
CA LEU A 3 19.00 12.21 -6.17
C LEU A 3 17.91 11.98 -7.22
N PRO A 4 17.83 10.79 -7.83
CA PRO A 4 16.71 10.46 -8.70
C PRO A 4 15.39 10.61 -7.92
N CYS A 5 14.45 11.36 -8.48
CA CYS A 5 13.09 11.46 -7.94
C CYS A 5 12.32 10.24 -8.43
N HIS A 6 12.01 9.32 -7.52
CA HIS A 6 11.19 8.15 -7.82
C HIS A 6 9.73 8.48 -7.49
N THR A 7 8.84 8.32 -8.47
CA THR A 7 7.39 8.42 -8.27
C THR A 7 6.80 7.03 -8.09
N LEU A 8 5.96 6.86 -7.07
CA LEU A 8 5.21 5.62 -6.89
C LEU A 8 4.19 5.47 -8.02
N PRO A 9 4.02 4.26 -8.59
CA PRO A 9 2.97 4.04 -9.57
C PRO A 9 1.60 4.28 -8.93
N PRO A 10 0.61 4.80 -9.67
CA PRO A 10 -0.76 4.82 -9.17
C PRO A 10 -1.21 3.38 -8.93
N ASN A 11 -1.94 3.13 -7.84
CA ASN A 11 -2.64 1.86 -7.67
C ASN A 11 -3.65 1.70 -8.82
N SER A 12 -3.54 0.61 -9.60
CA SER A 12 -4.30 0.42 -10.84
C SER A 12 -5.79 0.10 -10.64
N HIS A 13 -6.25 0.07 -9.39
CA HIS A 13 -7.64 0.25 -9.02
C HIS A 13 -7.85 1.68 -8.48
N PRO A 14 -7.75 2.73 -9.33
CA PRO A 14 -8.14 4.06 -8.89
C PRO A 14 -9.67 4.06 -8.87
N GLU A 15 -10.23 3.45 -7.83
CA GLU A 15 -11.56 3.83 -7.44
C GLU A 15 -11.55 5.36 -7.20
N SER A 16 -12.66 6.03 -7.48
CA SER A 16 -12.81 7.48 -7.36
C SER A 16 -12.86 7.95 -5.90
N TRP A 17 -12.02 7.37 -5.06
CA TRP A 17 -11.93 7.64 -3.64
C TRP A 17 -11.15 8.92 -3.40
N ILE A 18 -11.61 9.68 -2.42
CA ILE A 18 -10.95 10.91 -1.98
C ILE A 18 -10.04 10.52 -0.83
N LEU A 19 -8.75 10.85 -0.93
CA LEU A 19 -7.82 10.71 0.19
C LEU A 19 -8.31 11.57 1.35
N TRP A 20 -8.60 10.93 2.48
CA TRP A 20 -8.99 11.60 3.71
C TRP A 20 -7.78 11.91 4.58
N SER A 21 -6.95 10.91 4.84
CA SER A 21 -5.74 11.04 5.65
C SER A 21 -4.70 9.99 5.25
N LEU A 22 -3.42 10.34 5.47
CA LEU A 22 -2.31 9.40 5.41
C LEU A 22 -1.98 9.00 6.85
N GLU A 23 -2.20 7.74 7.20
CA GLU A 23 -2.05 7.25 8.57
C GLU A 23 -0.62 6.79 8.84
N ALA A 24 -0.04 6.00 7.94
CA ALA A 24 1.29 5.46 8.12
C ALA A 24 2.00 5.20 6.79
N VAL A 25 3.33 5.32 6.83
CA VAL A 25 4.24 4.88 5.77
C VAL A 25 5.39 4.14 6.42
N SER A 26 5.68 2.94 5.93
CA SER A 26 6.85 2.15 6.34
C SER A 26 7.79 1.96 5.15
N PHE A 27 9.09 1.96 5.43
CA PHE A 27 10.16 1.66 4.48
C PHE A 27 10.91 0.45 5.01
N GLN A 28 10.72 -0.70 4.36
CA GLN A 28 11.34 -1.96 4.77
C GLN A 28 11.44 -2.92 3.61
N GLU A 29 12.38 -3.85 3.67
CA GLU A 29 12.47 -4.95 2.72
C GLU A 29 11.33 -5.94 3.00
N ILE A 30 10.43 -6.14 2.04
CA ILE A 30 9.24 -6.99 2.17
C ILE A 30 9.41 -8.31 1.43
N ASP A 31 10.01 -8.32 0.24
CA ASP A 31 10.14 -9.54 -0.58
C ASP A 31 11.57 -10.09 -0.68
N PHE A 32 12.53 -9.42 -0.04
CA PHE A 32 13.96 -9.79 0.00
C PHE A 32 14.57 -9.91 -1.39
N ASP A 33 14.07 -9.14 -2.35
CA ASP A 33 14.59 -9.12 -3.72
C ASP A 33 15.78 -8.17 -3.87
N SER A 34 15.98 -7.24 -2.92
CA SER A 34 17.02 -6.22 -3.01
C SER A 34 17.59 -5.79 -1.65
N SER A 35 18.44 -4.77 -1.65
CA SER A 35 18.91 -4.09 -0.44
C SER A 35 18.23 -2.75 -0.21
N GLU A 36 17.23 -2.41 -1.04
CA GLU A 36 16.51 -1.15 -0.98
C GLU A 36 15.07 -1.38 -0.54
N ALA A 37 14.61 -0.59 0.42
CA ALA A 37 13.29 -0.75 1.01
C ALA A 37 12.13 -0.71 -0.02
N ASP A 38 11.20 -1.63 0.15
CA ASP A 38 9.82 -1.52 -0.29
C ASP A 38 9.05 -0.53 0.60
N ILE A 39 7.83 -0.20 0.20
CA ILE A 39 7.00 0.78 0.89
C ILE A 39 5.62 0.22 1.18
N ILE A 40 5.19 0.30 2.44
CA ILE A 40 3.79 0.07 2.83
C ILE A 40 3.16 1.43 3.11
N VAL A 41 2.05 1.72 2.46
CA VAL A 41 1.24 2.93 2.69
C VAL A 41 -0.11 2.52 3.25
N VAL A 42 -0.47 3.10 4.39
CA VAL A 42 -1.82 3.02 4.96
C VAL A 42 -2.42 4.42 4.92
N ALA A 43 -3.55 4.55 4.25
CA ALA A 43 -4.29 5.80 4.16
C ALA A 43 -5.78 5.54 4.35
N GLU A 44 -6.49 6.49 4.92
CA GLU A 44 -7.95 6.48 4.92
C GLU A 44 -8.47 7.21 3.70
N TYR A 45 -9.54 6.66 3.14
CA TYR A 45 -10.24 7.19 2.00
C TYR A 45 -11.72 7.31 2.31
N ILE A 46 -12.38 8.25 1.63
CA ILE A 46 -13.85 8.35 1.63
C ILE A 46 -14.33 8.04 0.22
N ILE A 47 -15.35 7.18 0.11
CA ILE A 47 -16.08 6.99 -1.14
C ILE A 47 -16.90 8.27 -1.35
N GLY A 48 -16.70 8.94 -2.50
CA GLY A 48 -17.62 9.99 -2.94
C GLY A 48 -19.07 9.45 -3.11
N ALA A 49 -19.97 10.24 -3.69
CA ALA A 49 -21.42 9.96 -3.71
C ALA A 49 -21.86 8.48 -3.84
N GLY A 50 -22.82 8.04 -3.00
CA GLY A 50 -23.36 6.66 -2.94
C GLY A 50 -23.63 6.16 -1.51
N PRO A 51 -24.53 5.19 -1.25
CA PRO A 51 -25.22 4.95 0.05
C PRO A 51 -24.38 4.65 1.32
N ARG A 52 -23.05 4.65 1.24
CA ARG A 52 -22.11 4.65 2.39
C ARG A 52 -21.35 5.98 2.50
N GLU A 53 -22.00 7.10 2.15
CA GLU A 53 -21.39 8.43 2.06
C GLU A 53 -20.74 8.83 3.39
N GLY A 54 -19.42 9.02 3.38
CA GLY A 54 -18.73 9.88 4.35
C GLY A 54 -17.97 9.20 5.48
N GLU A 55 -18.05 7.88 5.67
CA GLU A 55 -17.19 7.21 6.65
C GLU A 55 -15.83 6.88 6.01
N PRO A 56 -14.71 7.37 6.60
CA PRO A 56 -13.38 6.95 6.18
C PRO A 56 -13.19 5.45 6.33
N PHE A 57 -12.51 4.83 5.39
CA PHE A 57 -12.08 3.43 5.46
C PHE A 57 -10.61 3.31 5.07
N PRO A 58 -9.87 2.36 5.67
CA PRO A 58 -8.47 2.20 5.37
C PRO A 58 -8.28 1.50 4.02
N ALA A 59 -7.30 1.97 3.25
CA ALA A 59 -6.74 1.25 2.12
C ALA A 59 -5.23 1.12 2.31
N THR A 60 -4.75 -0.11 2.22
CA THR A 60 -3.33 -0.44 2.37
C THR A 60 -2.75 -0.80 1.00
N THR A 61 -1.66 -0.14 0.62
CA THR A 61 -0.96 -0.36 -0.64
C THR A 61 0.49 -0.72 -0.37
N VAL A 62 0.97 -1.78 -1.04
CA VAL A 62 2.37 -2.21 -0.98
C VAL A 62 3.05 -1.87 -2.30
N TYR A 63 4.18 -1.19 -2.22
CA TYR A 63 5.02 -0.84 -3.36
C TYR A 63 6.35 -1.58 -3.27
N PHE A 64 6.56 -2.50 -4.20
CA PHE A 64 7.80 -3.27 -4.31
C PHE A 64 8.82 -2.48 -5.11
N ASN A 65 10.00 -2.29 -4.54
CA ASN A 65 11.14 -1.71 -5.23
C ASN A 65 11.64 -2.71 -6.29
N GLN A 66 12.05 -2.21 -7.45
CA GLN A 66 12.61 -3.00 -8.54
C GLN A 66 13.90 -2.31 -9.04
N GLY A 67 14.65 -1.72 -8.10
CA GLY A 67 15.89 -0.96 -8.24
C GLY A 67 15.74 0.44 -8.85
N SER A 68 15.11 0.55 -10.01
CA SER A 68 14.95 1.85 -10.70
C SER A 68 13.53 2.41 -10.64
N ARG A 69 12.58 1.60 -10.19
CA ARG A 69 11.15 1.90 -10.18
C ARG A 69 10.46 1.13 -9.06
N PHE A 70 9.29 1.60 -8.68
CA PHE A 70 8.38 0.85 -7.84
C PHE A 70 7.31 0.17 -8.69
N SER A 71 6.88 -1.01 -8.25
CA SER A 71 5.74 -1.74 -8.78
C SER A 71 4.77 -2.07 -7.65
N THR A 72 3.57 -2.52 -7.97
CA THR A 72 2.57 -2.89 -6.95
C THR A 72 1.76 -4.07 -7.47
N ASP A 73 1.27 -4.92 -6.58
CA ASP A 73 0.35 -6.00 -6.93
C ASP A 73 -1.10 -5.55 -6.64
N PRO A 74 -1.92 -5.32 -7.68
CA PRO A 74 -3.29 -4.86 -7.49
C PRO A 74 -4.17 -5.85 -6.71
N LYS A 75 -3.91 -7.16 -6.84
CA LYS A 75 -4.66 -8.19 -6.11
C LYS A 75 -4.31 -8.16 -4.63
N LEU A 76 -3.04 -7.97 -4.30
CA LEU A 76 -2.57 -7.81 -2.94
C LEU A 76 -3.19 -6.57 -2.28
N ASN A 77 -3.08 -5.41 -2.92
CA ASN A 77 -3.63 -4.17 -2.35
C ASN A 77 -5.14 -4.27 -2.13
N LYS A 78 -5.85 -4.88 -3.10
CA LYS A 78 -7.28 -5.13 -2.99
C LYS A 78 -7.59 -6.04 -1.80
N LEU A 79 -6.83 -7.13 -1.61
CA LEU A 79 -7.00 -8.03 -0.47
C LEU A 79 -6.80 -7.30 0.87
N LEU A 80 -5.73 -6.52 1.00
CA LEU A 80 -5.44 -5.76 2.22
C LEU A 80 -6.53 -4.72 2.51
N THR A 81 -7.02 -4.04 1.47
CA THR A 81 -8.12 -3.06 1.58
C THR A 81 -9.44 -3.72 1.94
N GLU A 82 -9.81 -4.83 1.29
CA GLU A 82 -11.05 -5.58 1.59
C GLU A 82 -11.06 -6.17 3.01
N ARG A 83 -9.88 -6.46 3.56
CA ARG A 83 -9.70 -6.91 4.95
C ARG A 83 -9.69 -5.76 5.96
N GLY A 84 -9.72 -4.51 5.51
CA GLY A 84 -9.68 -3.34 6.38
C GLY A 84 -8.35 -3.18 7.13
N VAL A 85 -7.24 -3.63 6.53
CA VAL A 85 -5.90 -3.49 7.14
C VAL A 85 -5.60 -2.01 7.35
N SER A 86 -5.35 -1.65 8.61
CA SER A 86 -5.28 -0.25 9.06
C SER A 86 -3.97 0.11 9.76
N THR A 87 -3.07 -0.87 9.91
CA THR A 87 -1.75 -0.66 10.51
C THR A 87 -0.66 -1.36 9.72
N ILE A 88 0.58 -0.87 9.87
CA ILE A 88 1.76 -1.50 9.28
C ILE A 88 1.95 -2.92 9.82
N ALA A 89 1.75 -3.13 11.13
CA ALA A 89 1.93 -4.43 11.78
C ALA A 89 0.93 -5.48 11.26
N GLU A 90 -0.33 -5.10 11.03
CA GLU A 90 -1.32 -6.00 10.40
C GLU A 90 -0.94 -6.34 8.97
N ALA A 91 -0.46 -5.37 8.19
CA ALA A 91 0.01 -5.60 6.83
C ALA A 91 1.18 -6.59 6.81
N GLU A 92 2.18 -6.40 7.68
CA GLU A 92 3.33 -7.30 7.83
C GLU A 92 2.92 -8.73 8.19
N GLU A 93 1.99 -8.89 9.13
CA GLU A 93 1.52 -10.21 9.55
C GLU A 93 0.87 -10.96 8.39
N ILE A 94 0.05 -10.30 7.58
CA ILE A 94 -0.58 -10.90 6.39
C ILE A 94 0.48 -11.23 5.33
N LEU A 95 1.42 -10.31 5.06
CA LEU A 95 2.51 -10.51 4.10
C LEU A 95 3.38 -11.71 4.46
N ARG A 96 3.62 -11.93 5.76
CA ARG A 96 4.38 -13.07 6.28
C ARG A 96 3.59 -14.38 6.24
N SER A 97 2.40 -14.38 6.82
CA SER A 97 1.65 -15.61 7.10
C SER A 97 0.96 -16.21 5.88
N GLU A 98 0.55 -15.38 4.93
CA GLU A 98 -0.32 -15.82 3.82
C GLU A 98 0.32 -15.69 2.45
N LEU A 99 1.31 -14.80 2.32
CA LEU A 99 1.86 -14.41 1.03
C LEU A 99 3.34 -14.77 0.88
N MET A 100 3.96 -15.31 1.94
CA MET A 100 5.35 -15.78 1.96
C MET A 100 6.38 -14.73 1.52
N PHE A 101 6.05 -13.44 1.68
CA PHE A 101 6.97 -12.38 1.31
C PHE A 101 8.12 -12.22 2.33
N LEU A 102 7.91 -12.58 3.60
CA LEU A 102 8.96 -12.50 4.64
C LEU A 102 9.34 -13.89 5.20
N PRO A 103 10.63 -14.15 5.52
CA PRO A 103 11.15 -15.43 6.05
C PRO A 103 10.70 -15.74 7.49
#